data_AF-A0AAJ5UTR9-F1
#
_entry.id   AF-A0AAJ5UTR9-F1
#
_cell.length_a   1.000
_cell.length_b   1.000
_cell.length_c   1.000
_cell.angle_alpha   90.00
_cell.angle_beta   90.00
_cell.angle_gamma   90.00
#
_symmetry.space_group_name_H-M   'P 1'
#
loop_
_entity.id
_entity.type
_entity.pdbx_description
1 polymer ?
#
loop_
_entity_poly.entity_id
_entity_poly.type
_entity_poly.pdbx_seq_one_letter_code
_entity_poly.pdbx_strand_id
1 'polypeptide(L)'
;MDKKSVVMMEDIYPVGRIFIKNAMSFLNVPKNQYSMLTKKYPAPEYLDLKLPKGILDVEVDSHAFGRWNQRVGPFTTNDILTNVFRVAILINPNRVRVLDRNLAILDNDIVFSFEFDNNTLRVTTFFGRISLKPLLLNVENLRRYNSRYKEEVTLDIDSSVLKEQELPITPSSIIEFIDSEDISHIFFYIKSKDGNQTRNFFYHLIRTESLKARENTDKSINSADEAADTVGEYSIMKIDMIHPSRFKLSELELHVLGLLGNIRFLLKYMTQVDPDRIDQLHETHSRTAIRRFAGNKNWNFLKKNK
;
A
#
# COMPACT_ATOMS: atom_id res chain seq x y z
N MET A 1 -30.66 23.35 7.15
CA MET A 1 -29.56 24.32 7.28
C MET A 1 -29.35 24.98 5.94
N ASP A 2 -29.09 26.29 5.90
CA ASP A 2 -28.77 26.98 4.65
C ASP A 2 -27.43 26.43 4.13
N LYS A 3 -27.46 25.69 3.00
CA LYS A 3 -26.28 25.00 2.42
C LYS A 3 -25.08 25.94 2.25
N LYS A 4 -25.33 27.25 2.18
CA LYS A 4 -24.31 28.30 2.10
C LYS A 4 -23.31 28.33 3.26
N SER A 5 -23.63 27.72 4.41
CA SER A 5 -22.89 27.93 5.68
C SER A 5 -21.82 26.89 6.01
N VAL A 6 -21.92 25.67 5.47
CA VAL A 6 -20.98 24.56 5.72
C VAL A 6 -20.85 23.75 4.44
N VAL A 7 -19.62 23.39 4.07
CA VAL A 7 -19.34 22.48 2.95
C VAL A 7 -19.16 21.08 3.52
N MET A 8 -19.94 20.11 3.04
CA MET A 8 -19.77 18.70 3.36
C MET A 8 -19.14 17.94 2.19
N MET A 9 -18.58 16.76 2.46
CA MET A 9 -17.98 15.94 1.39
C MET A 9 -19.02 15.45 0.38
N GLU A 10 -20.26 15.21 0.85
CA GLU A 10 -21.43 14.85 0.06
C GLU A 10 -21.85 15.97 -0.91
N ASP A 11 -21.57 17.23 -0.58
CA ASP A 11 -21.86 18.35 -1.47
C ASP A 11 -20.84 18.45 -2.62
N ILE A 12 -19.64 17.92 -2.43
CA ILE A 12 -18.56 17.94 -3.43
C ILE A 12 -18.60 16.64 -4.27
N TYR A 13 -18.63 15.49 -3.61
CA TYR A 13 -18.64 14.16 -4.22
C TYR A 13 -19.81 13.34 -3.68
N PRO A 14 -20.97 13.36 -4.36
CA PRO A 14 -22.21 12.76 -3.87
C PRO A 14 -22.26 11.24 -4.16
N VAL A 15 -21.65 10.43 -3.28
CA VAL A 15 -21.50 8.97 -3.51
C VAL A 15 -22.47 8.09 -2.72
N GLY A 16 -23.59 8.66 -2.30
CA GLY A 16 -24.56 7.95 -1.47
C GLY A 16 -24.04 7.66 -0.06
N ARG A 17 -24.60 6.65 0.59
CA ARG A 17 -24.19 6.26 1.95
C ARG A 17 -22.98 5.34 1.89
N ILE A 18 -21.94 5.69 2.65
CA ILE A 18 -20.79 4.82 2.91
C ILE A 18 -20.91 4.29 4.33
N PHE A 19 -20.74 2.98 4.50
CA PHE A 19 -20.72 2.35 5.81
C PHE A 19 -19.31 1.82 6.12
N ILE A 20 -18.62 2.48 7.05
CA ILE A 20 -17.32 2.01 7.54
C ILE A 20 -17.55 0.78 8.41
N LYS A 21 -17.12 -0.39 7.93
CA LYS A 21 -17.16 -1.64 8.69
C LYS A 21 -16.07 -1.67 9.74
N ASN A 22 -14.88 -1.21 9.37
CA ASN A 22 -13.69 -1.36 10.20
C ASN A 22 -12.66 -0.27 9.89
N ALA A 23 -11.96 0.19 10.92
CA ALA A 23 -10.82 1.08 10.79
C ALA A 23 -9.82 0.74 11.90
N MET A 24 -8.68 0.17 11.52
CA MET A 24 -7.68 -0.30 12.49
C MET A 24 -6.26 0.05 12.08
N SER A 25 -5.37 0.12 13.08
CA SER A 25 -3.92 0.16 12.84
C SER A 25 -3.48 -1.13 12.19
N PHE A 26 -2.63 -1.04 11.17
CA PHE A 26 -2.10 -2.22 10.47
C PHE A 26 -1.36 -3.18 11.42
N LEU A 27 -0.70 -2.64 12.44
CA LEU A 27 0.03 -3.44 13.42
C LEU A 27 -0.89 -4.28 14.33
N ASN A 28 -2.18 -3.94 14.40
CA ASN A 28 -3.17 -4.63 15.21
C ASN A 28 -4.01 -5.61 14.40
N VAL A 29 -3.68 -5.82 13.13
CA VAL A 29 -4.41 -6.74 12.25
C VAL A 29 -4.17 -8.17 12.73
N PRO A 30 -5.22 -8.91 13.13
CA PRO A 30 -5.13 -10.32 13.45
C PRO A 30 -4.41 -11.11 12.36
N LYS A 31 -3.59 -12.07 12.77
CA LYS A 31 -2.98 -13.03 11.86
C LYS A 31 -4.07 -13.66 10.99
N ASN A 32 -3.80 -13.81 9.70
CA ASN A 32 -4.71 -14.36 8.68
C ASN A 32 -5.80 -13.42 8.16
N GLN A 33 -6.04 -12.25 8.75
CA GLN A 33 -6.92 -11.27 8.12
C GLN A 33 -6.27 -10.80 6.79
N TYR A 34 -7.04 -10.81 5.70
CA TYR A 34 -6.60 -10.51 4.33
C TYR A 34 -5.70 -11.55 3.62
N SER A 35 -5.70 -12.82 4.05
CA SER A 35 -5.00 -13.90 3.30
C SER A 35 -5.69 -14.21 1.97
N MET A 36 -6.82 -13.56 1.67
CA MET A 36 -7.67 -13.80 0.51
C MET A 36 -7.43 -12.81 -0.65
N LEU A 37 -6.40 -11.97 -0.60
CA LEU A 37 -6.01 -11.08 -1.70
C LEU A 37 -5.28 -11.86 -2.82
N THR A 38 -5.92 -12.88 -3.38
CA THR A 38 -5.22 -14.05 -3.97
C THR A 38 -5.53 -14.35 -5.44
N LYS A 39 -4.73 -13.79 -6.39
CA LYS A 39 -4.51 -14.23 -7.81
C LYS A 39 -4.12 -13.13 -8.81
N LYS A 40 -3.13 -13.50 -9.62
CA LYS A 40 -2.66 -12.88 -10.88
C LYS A 40 -1.95 -11.53 -10.75
N TYR A 41 -0.74 -11.58 -10.17
CA TYR A 41 0.22 -10.52 -10.42
C TYR A 41 0.43 -10.24 -11.90
N PRO A 42 0.25 -8.99 -12.35
CA PRO A 42 0.98 -8.49 -13.49
C PRO A 42 2.45 -8.33 -13.09
N ALA A 43 3.32 -8.59 -14.07
CA ALA A 43 4.75 -8.65 -13.88
C ALA A 43 5.36 -7.25 -13.75
N PRO A 44 6.29 -6.99 -12.82
CA PRO A 44 7.21 -5.87 -12.97
C PRO A 44 8.10 -6.08 -14.21
N GLU A 45 8.39 -5.00 -14.92
CA GLU A 45 9.19 -4.94 -16.16
C GLU A 45 10.70 -5.21 -15.96
N TYR A 46 11.14 -5.71 -14.80
CA TYR A 46 12.55 -5.93 -14.52
C TYR A 46 12.93 -7.41 -14.67
N LEU A 47 14.04 -7.63 -15.36
CA LEU A 47 14.57 -8.89 -15.92
C LEU A 47 15.01 -9.97 -14.90
N ASP A 48 14.55 -9.94 -13.66
CA ASP A 48 14.97 -10.91 -12.62
C ASP A 48 13.91 -12.02 -12.42
N LEU A 49 14.35 -13.15 -11.88
CA LEU A 49 13.52 -14.32 -11.56
C LEU A 49 12.24 -13.91 -10.82
N LYS A 50 11.14 -14.65 -11.03
CA LYS A 50 9.82 -14.29 -10.51
C LYS A 50 9.48 -15.08 -9.26
N LEU A 51 8.73 -14.48 -8.34
CA LEU A 51 8.08 -15.23 -7.28
C LEU A 51 7.18 -16.32 -7.89
N PRO A 52 7.02 -17.48 -7.22
CA PRO A 52 6.11 -18.53 -7.67
C PRO A 52 4.72 -17.96 -7.92
N LYS A 53 4.07 -18.41 -9.00
CA LYS A 53 2.66 -18.08 -9.23
C LYS A 53 1.80 -18.81 -8.20
N GLY A 54 0.70 -18.18 -7.79
CA GLY A 54 -0.28 -18.82 -6.93
C GLY A 54 0.03 -18.74 -5.44
N ILE A 55 0.85 -17.80 -4.98
CA ILE A 55 0.99 -17.50 -3.54
C ILE A 55 -0.37 -17.02 -3.02
N LEU A 56 -0.93 -17.79 -2.10
CA LEU A 56 -2.17 -17.51 -1.38
C LEU A 56 -1.89 -16.93 0.00
N ASP A 57 -0.82 -17.37 0.66
CA ASP A 57 -0.45 -16.85 1.96
C ASP A 57 1.08 -16.73 2.10
N VAL A 58 1.50 -15.96 3.09
CA VAL A 58 2.89 -15.83 3.48
C VAL A 58 3.02 -16.11 4.97
N GLU A 59 3.96 -16.99 5.30
CA GLU A 59 4.31 -17.33 6.67
C GLU A 59 5.78 -17.03 6.94
N VAL A 60 6.09 -16.70 8.19
CA VAL A 60 7.46 -16.61 8.67
C VAL A 60 7.70 -17.76 9.64
N ASP A 61 8.66 -18.62 9.30
CA ASP A 61 9.04 -19.73 10.19
C ASP A 61 9.65 -19.19 11.50
N SER A 62 9.48 -19.96 12.57
CA SER A 62 10.12 -19.77 13.87
C SER A 62 11.64 -19.51 13.75
N HIS A 63 12.34 -20.26 12.88
CA HIS A 63 13.76 -20.04 12.63
C HIS A 63 14.01 -18.67 12.00
N ALA A 64 13.25 -18.32 10.96
CA ALA A 64 13.34 -17.02 10.31
C ALA A 64 13.07 -15.88 11.31
N PHE A 65 12.02 -15.99 12.13
CA PHE A 65 11.72 -15.01 13.17
C PHE A 65 12.90 -14.79 14.13
N GLY A 66 13.55 -15.87 14.58
CA GLY A 66 14.76 -15.78 15.39
C GLY A 66 15.89 -15.02 14.67
N ARG A 67 16.10 -15.31 13.38
CA ARG A 67 17.12 -14.62 12.57
C ARG A 67 16.80 -13.16 12.30
N TRP A 68 15.53 -12.80 12.15
CA TRP A 68 15.13 -11.40 12.01
C TRP A 68 15.62 -10.56 13.19
N ASN A 69 15.34 -11.03 14.41
CA ASN A 69 15.71 -10.37 15.66
C ASN A 69 17.22 -10.42 15.95
N GLN A 70 18.02 -11.12 15.16
CA GLN A 70 19.48 -11.21 15.30
C GLN A 70 20.23 -10.44 14.20
N ARG A 71 19.63 -10.26 13.01
CA ARG A 71 20.35 -9.86 11.79
C ARG A 71 19.68 -8.75 10.99
N VAL A 72 18.40 -8.48 11.22
CA VAL A 72 17.62 -7.53 10.42
C VAL A 72 17.10 -6.39 11.27
N GLY A 73 16.32 -6.69 12.31
CA GLY A 73 15.70 -5.69 13.16
C GLY A 73 14.66 -4.81 12.45
N PRO A 74 13.85 -4.06 13.21
CA PRO A 74 13.85 -4.00 14.67
C PRO A 74 13.27 -5.25 15.32
N PHE A 75 13.47 -5.37 16.64
CA PHE A 75 12.80 -6.39 17.43
C PHE A 75 11.28 -6.27 17.28
N THR A 76 10.64 -7.37 16.93
CA THR A 76 9.20 -7.39 16.67
C THR A 76 8.59 -8.75 17.05
N THR A 77 7.29 -8.89 16.88
CA THR A 77 6.56 -10.15 17.08
C THR A 77 6.42 -10.90 15.76
N ASN A 78 6.23 -12.21 15.84
CA ASN A 78 6.03 -13.04 14.65
C ASN A 78 4.81 -12.60 13.83
N ASP A 79 3.73 -12.17 14.50
CA ASP A 79 2.50 -11.72 13.85
C ASP A 79 2.72 -10.43 13.06
N ILE A 80 3.38 -9.44 13.66
CA ILE A 80 3.71 -8.18 12.98
C ILE A 80 4.62 -8.47 11.79
N LEU A 81 5.65 -9.29 11.96
CA LEU A 81 6.58 -9.62 10.89
C LEU A 81 5.89 -10.38 9.74
N THR A 82 5.01 -11.33 10.06
CA THR A 82 4.22 -12.05 9.06
C THR A 82 3.33 -11.09 8.28
N ASN A 83 2.66 -10.15 8.96
CA ASN A 83 1.82 -9.14 8.30
C ASN A 83 2.63 -8.20 7.39
N VAL A 84 3.82 -7.77 7.82
CA VAL A 84 4.75 -6.97 7.00
C VAL A 84 5.05 -7.69 5.69
N PHE A 85 5.41 -8.98 5.75
CA PHE A 85 5.74 -9.78 4.58
C PHE A 85 4.52 -10.09 3.72
N ARG A 86 3.35 -10.32 4.32
CA ARG A 86 2.09 -10.47 3.59
C ARG A 86 1.78 -9.23 2.78
N VAL A 87 1.89 -8.02 3.33
CA VAL A 87 1.65 -6.82 2.52
C VAL A 87 2.72 -6.63 1.45
N ALA A 88 3.98 -6.84 1.80
CA ALA A 88 5.08 -6.67 0.86
C ALA A 88 4.98 -7.63 -0.33
N ILE A 89 4.61 -8.89 -0.10
CA ILE A 89 4.52 -9.90 -1.15
C ILE A 89 3.13 -9.86 -1.80
N LEU A 90 2.05 -9.88 -1.00
CA LEU A 90 0.67 -10.04 -1.47
C LEU A 90 0.10 -8.77 -2.12
N ILE A 91 0.46 -7.58 -1.63
CA ILE A 91 -0.15 -6.32 -2.10
C ILE A 91 0.79 -5.56 -3.05
N ASN A 92 2.10 -5.60 -2.80
CA ASN A 92 3.08 -4.85 -3.59
C ASN A 92 4.33 -5.69 -3.92
N PRO A 93 4.17 -6.76 -4.73
CA PRO A 93 5.22 -7.73 -5.02
C PRO A 93 6.46 -7.09 -5.67
N ASN A 94 6.32 -5.91 -6.27
CA ASN A 94 7.39 -5.16 -6.91
C ASN A 94 8.48 -4.72 -5.91
N ARG A 95 8.19 -4.82 -4.62
CA ARG A 95 9.17 -4.65 -3.54
C ARG A 95 10.12 -5.83 -3.37
N VAL A 96 9.76 -6.99 -3.92
CA VAL A 96 10.51 -8.23 -3.78
C VAL A 96 11.20 -8.56 -5.10
N ARG A 97 12.52 -8.63 -5.05
CA ARG A 97 13.37 -9.05 -6.16
C ARG A 97 13.87 -10.46 -5.88
N VAL A 98 13.45 -11.43 -6.70
CA VAL A 98 13.96 -12.81 -6.56
C VAL A 98 15.32 -12.89 -7.23
N LEU A 99 16.27 -13.47 -6.50
CA LEU A 99 17.60 -13.79 -7.01
C LEU A 99 17.53 -15.21 -7.59
N ASP A 100 18.26 -16.19 -7.04
CA ASP A 100 18.23 -17.61 -7.46
C ASP A 100 17.94 -18.54 -6.26
N ARG A 101 17.49 -19.78 -6.51
CA ARG A 101 17.33 -20.87 -5.51
C ARG A 101 16.57 -20.47 -4.25
N ASN A 102 15.39 -19.90 -4.44
CA ASN A 102 14.51 -19.42 -3.38
C ASN A 102 15.15 -18.34 -2.48
N LEU A 103 16.00 -17.49 -3.04
CA LEU A 103 16.49 -16.28 -2.40
C LEU A 103 15.78 -15.07 -2.97
N ALA A 104 15.48 -14.11 -2.10
CA ALA A 104 14.88 -12.85 -2.50
C ALA A 104 15.41 -11.69 -1.66
N ILE A 105 15.26 -10.48 -2.21
CA ILE A 105 15.56 -9.22 -1.57
C ILE A 105 14.27 -8.42 -1.46
N LEU A 106 13.91 -7.99 -0.26
CA LEU A 106 12.82 -7.05 0.01
C LEU A 106 13.38 -5.63 0.12
N ASP A 107 12.74 -4.67 -0.56
CA ASP A 107 13.07 -3.24 -0.54
C ASP A 107 14.52 -2.93 -0.89
N ASN A 108 15.15 -3.76 -1.72
CA ASN A 108 16.57 -3.68 -2.08
C ASN A 108 17.54 -3.74 -0.88
N ASP A 109 17.09 -4.16 0.30
CA ASP A 109 17.89 -4.17 1.52
C ASP A 109 17.86 -5.51 2.25
N ILE A 110 16.69 -6.12 2.44
CA ILE A 110 16.56 -7.30 3.30
C ILE A 110 16.69 -8.58 2.49
N VAL A 111 17.72 -9.38 2.77
CA VAL A 111 17.96 -10.65 2.08
C VAL A 111 17.38 -11.81 2.87
N PHE A 112 16.54 -12.61 2.23
CA PHE A 112 15.88 -13.76 2.84
C PHE A 112 15.83 -14.97 1.91
N SER A 113 15.72 -16.17 2.50
CA SER A 113 15.31 -17.36 1.76
C SER A 113 13.86 -17.70 2.04
N PHE A 114 13.24 -18.35 1.07
CA PHE A 114 11.88 -18.83 1.19
C PHE A 114 11.75 -20.26 0.68
N GLU A 115 10.62 -20.86 0.93
CA GLU A 115 10.13 -22.08 0.30
C GLU A 115 8.69 -21.84 -0.11
N PHE A 116 8.21 -22.61 -1.09
CA PHE A 116 6.85 -22.52 -1.57
C PHE A 116 6.20 -23.90 -1.45
N ASP A 117 5.21 -24.01 -0.59
CA ASP A 117 4.48 -25.24 -0.32
C ASP A 117 2.97 -24.99 -0.29
N ASN A 118 2.20 -25.78 -1.04
CA ASN A 118 0.73 -25.73 -1.06
C ASN A 118 0.14 -24.31 -1.18
N ASN A 119 0.76 -23.48 -2.03
CA ASN A 119 0.41 -22.08 -2.22
C ASN A 119 0.80 -21.10 -1.10
N THR A 120 1.51 -21.55 -0.08
CA THR A 120 2.06 -20.69 0.97
C THR A 120 3.53 -20.44 0.71
N LEU A 121 3.92 -19.16 0.65
CA LEU A 121 5.33 -18.77 0.66
C LEU A 121 5.79 -18.72 2.12
N ARG A 122 6.67 -19.63 2.50
CA ARG A 122 7.26 -19.66 3.84
C ARG A 122 8.63 -19.01 3.80
N VAL A 123 8.82 -17.92 4.52
CA VAL A 123 10.15 -17.33 4.76
C VAL A 123 10.90 -18.25 5.72
N THR A 124 11.97 -18.87 5.25
CA THR A 124 12.72 -19.89 5.98
C THR A 124 13.89 -19.32 6.77
N THR A 125 14.54 -18.26 6.28
CA THR A 125 15.59 -17.57 7.02
C THR A 125 15.81 -16.12 6.57
N PHE A 126 16.42 -15.33 7.45
CA PHE A 126 16.95 -14.01 7.12
C PHE A 126 18.47 -14.01 7.18
N PHE A 127 19.09 -13.51 6.11
CA PHE A 127 20.54 -13.32 6.04
C PHE A 127 20.96 -11.97 6.65
N GLY A 128 20.11 -10.94 6.53
CA GLY A 128 20.34 -9.63 7.12
C GLY A 128 19.95 -8.50 6.18
N ARG A 129 20.36 -7.28 6.54
CA ARG A 129 20.26 -6.08 5.69
C ARG A 129 21.55 -5.84 4.92
N ILE A 130 21.44 -5.55 3.64
CA ILE A 130 22.58 -5.16 2.79
C ILE A 130 23.24 -3.89 3.33
N SER A 131 22.44 -2.94 3.81
CA SER A 131 22.92 -1.71 4.45
C SER A 131 23.78 -1.96 5.69
N LEU A 132 23.56 -3.05 6.42
CA LEU A 132 24.34 -3.41 7.61
C LEU A 132 25.49 -4.39 7.29
N LYS A 133 25.31 -5.24 6.27
CA LYS A 133 26.30 -6.25 5.83
C LYS A 133 26.41 -6.21 4.30
N PRO A 134 27.27 -5.34 3.72
CA PRO A 134 27.39 -5.17 2.28
C PRO A 134 27.78 -6.44 1.51
N LEU A 135 28.44 -7.40 2.17
CA LEU A 135 28.76 -8.72 1.61
C LEU A 135 27.51 -9.48 1.12
N LEU A 136 26.31 -9.15 1.63
CA LEU A 136 25.04 -9.74 1.19
C LEU A 136 24.63 -9.36 -0.23
N LEU A 137 25.26 -8.34 -0.84
CA LEU A 137 25.11 -8.05 -2.27
C LEU A 137 25.46 -9.26 -3.14
N ASN A 138 26.37 -10.12 -2.66
CA ASN A 138 26.83 -11.34 -3.34
C ASN A 138 26.48 -12.59 -2.51
N VAL A 139 25.25 -12.67 -1.98
CA VAL A 139 24.81 -13.76 -1.09
C VAL A 139 25.02 -15.16 -1.69
N GLU A 140 24.94 -15.33 -3.00
CA GLU A 140 25.26 -16.60 -3.66
C GLU A 140 26.72 -17.01 -3.47
N ASN A 141 27.66 -16.08 -3.68
CA ASN A 141 29.08 -16.34 -3.51
C ASN A 141 29.40 -16.65 -2.05
N LEU A 142 28.73 -15.97 -1.12
CA LEU A 142 28.82 -16.26 0.30
C LEU A 142 28.37 -17.70 0.62
N ARG A 143 27.22 -18.14 0.07
CA ARG A 143 26.75 -19.53 0.26
C ARG A 143 27.73 -20.56 -0.30
N ARG A 144 28.27 -20.31 -1.50
CA ARG A 144 29.24 -21.20 -2.13
C ARG A 144 30.56 -21.25 -1.35
N TYR A 145 31.01 -20.11 -0.84
CA TYR A 145 32.19 -20.02 0.01
C TYR A 145 32.00 -20.83 1.29
N ASN A 146 30.92 -20.57 2.04
CA ASN A 146 30.65 -21.26 3.30
C ASN A 146 30.51 -22.78 3.08
N SER A 147 29.86 -23.22 1.99
CA SER A 147 29.74 -24.67 1.71
C SER A 147 31.06 -25.32 1.32
N ARG A 148 31.95 -24.59 0.62
CA ARG A 148 33.23 -25.12 0.13
C ARG A 148 34.30 -25.15 1.21
N TYR A 149 34.39 -24.08 2.01
CA TYR A 149 35.46 -23.90 2.99
C TYR A 149 35.02 -24.25 4.42
N LYS A 150 33.72 -24.52 4.64
CA LYS A 150 33.13 -24.77 5.98
C LYS A 150 33.38 -23.63 6.97
N GLU A 151 33.62 -22.43 6.45
CA GLU A 151 33.76 -21.22 7.25
C GLU A 151 32.39 -20.55 7.38
N GLU A 152 32.07 -20.06 8.58
CA GLU A 152 30.84 -19.32 8.84
C GLU A 152 31.14 -17.84 8.99
N VAL A 153 30.72 -17.04 8.02
CA VAL A 153 30.78 -15.58 8.14
C VAL A 153 29.79 -15.11 9.21
N THR A 154 30.28 -14.35 10.18
CA THR A 154 29.45 -13.79 11.26
C THR A 154 28.56 -12.67 10.73
N LEU A 155 27.27 -12.98 10.59
CA LEU A 155 26.23 -12.03 10.15
C LEU A 155 25.52 -11.31 11.30
N ASP A 156 25.91 -11.60 12.54
CA ASP A 156 25.27 -11.01 13.71
C ASP A 156 25.52 -9.49 13.76
N ILE A 157 24.52 -8.81 14.30
CA ILE A 157 24.46 -7.35 14.47
C ILE A 157 24.31 -7.05 15.95
N ASP A 158 24.96 -5.97 16.41
CA ASP A 158 24.79 -5.51 17.78
C ASP A 158 23.31 -5.17 18.07
N SER A 159 22.83 -5.59 19.24
CA SER A 159 21.46 -5.34 19.68
C SER A 159 21.07 -3.85 19.72
N SER A 160 22.04 -2.95 19.96
CA SER A 160 21.83 -1.49 19.92
C SER A 160 21.49 -1.03 18.51
N VAL A 161 22.27 -1.46 17.52
CA VAL A 161 22.03 -1.17 16.10
C VAL A 161 20.70 -1.76 15.62
N LEU A 162 20.35 -2.98 16.06
CA LEU A 162 19.07 -3.61 15.72
C LEU A 162 17.86 -2.82 16.23
N LYS A 163 17.95 -2.19 17.41
CA LYS A 163 16.85 -1.38 17.97
C LYS A 163 16.61 -0.09 17.19
N GLU A 164 17.63 0.42 16.51
CA GLU A 164 17.55 1.63 15.70
C GLU A 164 17.00 1.36 14.28
N GLN A 165 16.87 0.10 13.88
CA GLN A 165 16.34 -0.26 12.57
C GLN A 165 14.84 0.03 12.50
N GLU A 166 14.35 0.33 11.29
CA GLU A 166 12.93 0.52 11.02
C GLU A 166 12.32 -0.73 10.35
N LEU A 167 11.04 -1.01 10.60
CA LEU A 167 10.33 -2.04 9.85
C LEU A 167 10.30 -1.66 8.36
N PRO A 168 10.27 -2.65 7.44
CA PRO A 168 9.95 -2.41 6.04
C PRO A 168 8.68 -1.57 5.93
N ILE A 169 8.56 -0.80 4.84
CA ILE A 169 7.39 0.07 4.63
C ILE A 169 6.11 -0.77 4.74
N THR A 170 5.23 -0.42 5.67
CA THR A 170 3.92 -1.07 5.83
C THR A 170 2.80 -0.02 5.86
N PRO A 171 1.56 -0.45 5.62
CA PRO A 171 0.41 0.39 5.91
C PRO A 171 0.44 0.83 7.36
N SER A 172 0.02 2.07 7.61
CA SER A 172 -0.25 2.56 8.95
C SER A 172 -1.65 2.18 9.41
N SER A 173 -2.61 2.14 8.48
CA SER A 173 -4.01 1.81 8.79
C SER A 173 -4.68 1.08 7.65
N ILE A 174 -5.66 0.25 8.02
CA ILE A 174 -6.59 -0.39 7.09
C ILE A 174 -7.99 0.12 7.38
N ILE A 175 -8.71 0.48 6.33
CA ILE A 175 -10.11 0.90 6.40
C ILE A 175 -10.93 0.00 5.49
N GLU A 176 -11.91 -0.69 6.07
CA GLU A 176 -12.88 -1.50 5.34
C GLU A 176 -14.21 -0.76 5.32
N PHE A 177 -14.84 -0.65 4.16
CA PHE A 177 -16.15 -0.04 4.05
C PHE A 177 -16.98 -0.67 2.94
N ILE A 178 -18.28 -0.39 2.99
CA ILE A 178 -19.23 -0.70 1.93
C ILE A 178 -19.73 0.62 1.33
N ASP A 179 -19.83 0.70 0.01
CA ASP A 179 -20.49 1.80 -0.68
C ASP A 179 -22.03 1.65 -0.72
N SER A 180 -22.72 2.55 -1.44
CA SER A 180 -24.17 2.53 -1.55
C SER A 180 -24.74 1.37 -2.36
N GLU A 181 -23.90 0.67 -3.11
CA GLU A 181 -24.26 -0.47 -3.96
C GLU A 181 -23.92 -1.82 -3.30
N ASP A 182 -23.62 -1.80 -2.00
CA ASP A 182 -23.20 -2.96 -1.22
C ASP A 182 -21.85 -3.56 -1.67
N ILE A 183 -21.00 -2.77 -2.35
CA ILE A 183 -19.68 -3.20 -2.79
C ILE A 183 -18.68 -3.03 -1.65
N SER A 184 -17.88 -4.07 -1.40
CA SER A 184 -16.84 -4.03 -0.36
C SER A 184 -15.53 -3.44 -0.87
N HIS A 185 -15.02 -2.48 -0.11
CA HIS A 185 -13.77 -1.76 -0.38
C HIS A 185 -12.79 -1.91 0.78
N ILE A 186 -11.50 -1.96 0.46
CA ILE A 186 -10.42 -1.97 1.44
C ILE A 186 -9.38 -0.92 1.04
N PHE A 187 -9.06 -0.01 1.97
CA PHE A 187 -8.02 0.98 1.81
C PHE A 187 -6.85 0.68 2.74
N PHE A 188 -5.67 0.47 2.17
CA PHE A 188 -4.42 0.46 2.91
C PHE A 188 -3.76 1.83 2.79
N TYR A 189 -3.73 2.56 3.91
CA TYR A 189 -3.04 3.84 3.97
C TYR A 189 -1.58 3.62 4.33
N ILE A 190 -0.66 4.11 3.51
CA ILE A 190 0.77 4.01 3.74
C ILE A 190 1.37 5.41 3.81
N LYS A 191 2.12 5.64 4.88
CA LYS A 191 2.93 6.83 5.10
C LYS A 191 4.40 6.43 5.07
N SER A 192 5.12 6.92 4.09
CA SER A 192 6.56 6.70 3.92
C SER A 192 7.31 8.03 4.04
N LYS A 193 8.57 7.98 4.46
CA LYS A 193 9.49 9.12 4.38
C LYS A 193 10.43 8.88 3.20
N ASP A 194 10.49 9.84 2.30
CA ASP A 194 11.43 9.88 1.18
C ASP A 194 12.34 11.09 1.40
N GLY A 195 13.48 10.85 2.07
CA GLY A 195 14.34 11.91 2.60
C GLY A 195 13.60 12.82 3.60
N ASN A 196 13.57 14.12 3.31
CA ASN A 196 12.87 15.12 4.13
C ASN A 196 11.37 15.26 3.79
N GLN A 197 10.84 14.52 2.80
CA GLN A 197 9.44 14.62 2.41
C GLN A 197 8.65 13.40 2.91
N THR A 198 7.47 13.64 3.47
CA THR A 198 6.52 12.56 3.74
C THR A 198 5.70 12.26 2.50
N ARG A 199 5.81 11.03 1.98
CA ARG A 199 5.01 10.53 0.87
C ARG A 199 3.89 9.67 1.42
N ASN A 200 2.66 10.05 1.07
CA ASN A 200 1.47 9.33 1.45
C ASN A 200 0.89 8.65 0.20
N PHE A 201 0.46 7.41 0.33
CA PHE A 201 -0.24 6.72 -0.74
C PHE A 201 -1.27 5.75 -0.18
N PHE A 202 -2.23 5.41 -1.01
CA PHE A 202 -3.24 4.41 -0.71
C PHE A 202 -3.17 3.27 -1.71
N TYR A 203 -3.39 2.05 -1.24
CA TYR A 203 -3.87 0.98 -2.10
C TYR A 203 -5.36 0.83 -1.85
N HIS A 204 -6.15 1.06 -2.89
CA HIS A 204 -7.58 0.81 -2.91
C HIS A 204 -7.83 -0.54 -3.56
N LEU A 205 -8.45 -1.44 -2.81
CA LEU A 205 -8.80 -2.77 -3.27
C LEU A 205 -10.32 -2.88 -3.38
N ILE A 206 -10.80 -3.26 -4.57
CA ILE A 206 -12.23 -3.42 -4.90
C ILE A 206 -12.46 -4.85 -5.34
N ARG A 207 -13.51 -5.51 -4.85
CA ARG A 207 -13.80 -6.89 -5.28
C ARG A 207 -14.24 -6.92 -6.77
N THR A 208 -13.52 -7.69 -7.58
CA THR A 208 -13.64 -7.84 -9.03
C THR A 208 -15.01 -8.37 -9.45
N GLU A 209 -15.61 -9.27 -8.67
CA GLU A 209 -16.98 -9.77 -8.93
C GLU A 209 -18.00 -8.63 -8.92
N SER A 210 -17.84 -7.68 -7.99
CA SER A 210 -18.68 -6.50 -7.89
C SER A 210 -18.49 -5.53 -9.07
N LEU A 211 -17.27 -5.41 -9.59
CA LEU A 211 -16.99 -4.59 -10.78
C LEU A 211 -17.67 -5.14 -12.05
N LYS A 212 -17.62 -6.46 -12.25
CA LYS A 212 -18.26 -7.13 -13.41
C LYS A 212 -19.79 -7.04 -13.39
N ALA A 213 -20.40 -7.01 -12.22
CA ALA A 213 -21.83 -6.76 -12.10
C ALA A 213 -22.20 -5.36 -12.62
N ARG A 214 -21.33 -4.37 -12.38
CA ARG A 214 -21.50 -2.96 -12.76
C ARG A 214 -21.32 -2.71 -14.26
N GLU A 215 -20.33 -3.33 -14.89
CA GLU A 215 -20.08 -3.21 -16.35
C GLU A 215 -21.25 -3.76 -17.19
N ASN A 216 -22.00 -4.73 -16.66
CA ASN A 216 -23.19 -5.26 -17.35
C ASN A 216 -24.39 -4.31 -17.27
N THR A 217 -24.42 -3.39 -16.31
CA THR A 217 -25.48 -2.37 -16.15
C THR A 217 -25.12 -1.04 -16.79
N ASP A 218 -23.86 -0.62 -16.75
CA ASP A 218 -23.38 0.65 -17.33
C ASP A 218 -22.41 0.40 -18.48
N LYS A 219 -22.87 0.61 -19.71
CA LYS A 219 -22.11 0.49 -20.97
C LYS A 219 -20.99 1.53 -21.16
N SER A 220 -20.52 2.20 -20.11
CA SER A 220 -19.55 3.29 -20.25
C SER A 220 -18.57 3.41 -19.08
N ILE A 221 -17.74 2.40 -18.85
CA ILE A 221 -16.48 2.59 -18.14
C ILE A 221 -15.34 2.26 -19.09
N ASN A 222 -15.04 3.21 -19.98
CA ASN A 222 -13.76 3.26 -20.67
C ASN A 222 -12.71 3.77 -19.68
N SER A 223 -12.22 2.91 -18.79
CA SER A 223 -10.95 3.09 -18.10
C SER A 223 -9.91 2.16 -18.75
N ALA A 224 -9.60 2.43 -20.02
CA ALA A 224 -8.77 1.56 -20.84
C ALA A 224 -7.26 1.80 -20.72
N ASP A 225 -6.76 2.79 -19.96
CA ASP A 225 -5.35 3.20 -20.09
C ASP A 225 -4.45 3.10 -18.85
N GLU A 226 -4.93 2.64 -17.70
CA GLU A 226 -4.04 2.20 -16.61
C GLU A 226 -4.55 0.87 -16.08
N ALA A 227 -3.88 -0.21 -16.48
CA ALA A 227 -4.25 -1.57 -16.12
C ALA A 227 -4.34 -1.69 -14.59
N ALA A 228 -5.56 -1.75 -14.05
CA ALA A 228 -5.74 -2.02 -12.64
C ALA A 228 -5.16 -3.42 -12.35
N ASP A 229 -4.15 -3.47 -11.49
CA ASP A 229 -3.48 -4.72 -11.15
C ASP A 229 -4.48 -5.60 -10.40
N THR A 230 -4.79 -6.78 -10.92
CA THR A 230 -5.66 -7.73 -10.20
C THR A 230 -4.84 -8.53 -9.20
N VAL A 231 -5.24 -8.55 -7.94
CA VAL A 231 -4.68 -9.46 -6.93
C VAL A 231 -5.84 -10.18 -6.24
N GLY A 232 -6.22 -11.26 -6.88
CA GLY A 232 -7.21 -12.21 -6.44
C GLY A 232 -8.59 -11.90 -6.89
N GLU A 233 -9.47 -11.91 -5.93
CA GLU A 233 -10.79 -11.37 -6.12
C GLU A 233 -10.74 -9.84 -6.12
N TYR A 234 -9.60 -9.17 -5.97
CA TYR A 234 -9.52 -7.71 -5.88
C TYR A 234 -8.82 -7.09 -7.08
N SER A 235 -9.37 -5.98 -7.55
CA SER A 235 -8.69 -5.00 -8.37
C SER A 235 -7.96 -4.02 -7.45
N ILE A 236 -6.66 -3.81 -7.68
CA ILE A 236 -5.83 -2.90 -6.90
C ILE A 236 -5.60 -1.62 -7.70
N MET A 237 -5.85 -0.49 -7.04
CA MET A 237 -5.46 0.83 -7.53
C MET A 237 -4.54 1.51 -6.53
N LYS A 238 -3.41 2.02 -7.02
CA LYS A 238 -2.45 2.79 -6.22
C LYS A 238 -2.71 4.29 -6.39
N ILE A 239 -2.97 4.99 -5.30
CA ILE A 239 -3.20 6.44 -5.29
C ILE A 239 -1.98 7.13 -4.68
N ASP A 240 -1.19 7.85 -5.50
CA ASP A 240 -0.08 8.68 -5.03
C ASP A 240 -0.58 10.08 -4.67
N MET A 241 -0.55 10.41 -3.38
CA MET A 241 -1.08 11.69 -2.88
C MET A 241 -0.20 12.90 -3.24
N ILE A 242 0.99 12.68 -3.81
CA ILE A 242 1.86 13.77 -4.29
C ILE A 242 1.41 14.29 -5.66
N HIS A 243 0.92 13.39 -6.52
CA HIS A 243 0.65 13.66 -7.94
C HIS A 243 -0.83 13.42 -8.27
N PRO A 244 -1.75 14.31 -7.84
CA PRO A 244 -3.19 14.13 -8.03
C PRO A 244 -3.61 14.00 -9.49
N SER A 245 -2.89 14.62 -10.42
CA SER A 245 -3.18 14.57 -11.85
C SER A 245 -2.79 13.27 -12.55
N ARG A 246 -2.05 12.36 -11.89
CA ARG A 246 -1.65 11.09 -12.50
C ARG A 246 -2.79 10.09 -12.62
N PHE A 247 -3.81 10.22 -11.78
CA PHE A 247 -4.89 9.24 -11.71
C PHE A 247 -6.22 9.91 -11.95
N LYS A 248 -7.13 9.22 -12.65
CA LYS A 248 -8.55 9.58 -12.68
C LYS A 248 -9.25 8.83 -11.56
N LEU A 249 -9.48 9.52 -10.45
CA LEU A 249 -10.16 8.96 -9.29
C LEU A 249 -11.67 9.06 -9.46
N SER A 250 -12.38 8.02 -9.03
CA SER A 250 -13.83 8.01 -8.90
C SER A 250 -14.29 8.97 -7.80
N GLU A 251 -15.55 9.40 -7.87
CA GLU A 251 -16.14 10.23 -6.81
C GLU A 251 -16.09 9.53 -5.44
N LEU A 252 -16.20 8.20 -5.41
CA LEU A 252 -16.16 7.41 -4.16
C LEU A 252 -14.79 7.52 -3.49
N GLU A 253 -13.73 7.37 -4.27
CA GLU A 253 -12.35 7.50 -3.78
C GLU A 253 -12.08 8.92 -3.28
N LEU A 254 -12.51 9.93 -4.03
CA LEU A 254 -12.36 11.33 -3.64
C LEU A 254 -13.16 11.65 -2.36
N HIS A 255 -14.36 11.10 -2.24
CA HIS A 255 -15.18 11.24 -1.04
C HIS A 255 -14.48 10.64 0.19
N VAL A 256 -14.05 9.37 0.10
CA VAL A 256 -13.37 8.66 1.20
C VAL A 256 -12.06 9.36 1.58
N LEU A 257 -11.25 9.77 0.60
CA LEU A 257 -10.02 10.53 0.87
C LEU A 257 -10.30 11.83 1.62
N GLY A 258 -11.44 12.49 1.33
CA GLY A 258 -11.91 13.67 2.06
C GLY A 258 -12.32 13.38 3.49
N LEU A 259 -13.07 12.30 3.73
CA LEU A 259 -13.41 11.84 5.08
C LEU A 259 -12.17 11.50 5.90
N LEU A 260 -11.11 11.00 5.26
CA LEU A 260 -9.81 10.75 5.87
C LEU A 260 -8.96 12.02 6.08
N GLY A 261 -9.52 13.20 5.81
CA GLY A 261 -8.87 14.48 6.05
C GLY A 261 -7.83 14.89 5.00
N ASN A 262 -7.80 14.25 3.84
CA ASN A 262 -6.84 14.56 2.77
C ASN A 262 -7.26 15.77 1.93
N ILE A 263 -7.77 16.82 2.58
CA ILE A 263 -8.33 18.01 1.93
C ILE A 263 -7.33 18.67 0.99
N ARG A 264 -6.05 18.80 1.38
CA ARG A 264 -5.04 19.42 0.51
C ARG A 264 -4.88 18.67 -0.83
N PHE A 265 -4.97 17.34 -0.81
CA PHE A 265 -4.93 16.55 -2.03
C PHE A 265 -6.16 16.79 -2.89
N LEU A 266 -7.36 16.72 -2.29
CA LEU A 266 -8.61 16.97 -3.00
C LEU A 266 -8.66 18.35 -3.66
N LEU A 267 -8.19 19.37 -2.94
CA LEU A 267 -8.14 20.73 -3.49
C LEU A 267 -7.23 20.80 -4.71
N LYS A 268 -6.04 20.19 -4.65
CA LYS A 268 -5.14 20.11 -5.82
C LYS A 268 -5.76 19.30 -6.96
N TYR A 269 -6.43 18.20 -6.64
CA TYR A 269 -7.10 17.34 -7.61
C TYR A 269 -8.19 18.13 -8.35
N MET A 270 -9.08 18.80 -7.63
CA MET A 270 -10.08 19.67 -8.26
C MET A 270 -9.42 20.76 -9.11
N THR A 271 -8.36 21.41 -8.65
CA THR A 271 -7.70 22.46 -9.47
C THR A 271 -7.09 21.92 -10.77
N GLN A 272 -6.60 20.68 -10.77
CA GLN A 272 -5.82 20.12 -11.89
C GLN A 272 -6.62 19.20 -12.81
N VAL A 273 -7.62 18.51 -12.28
CA VAL A 273 -8.32 17.40 -12.95
C VAL A 273 -9.82 17.67 -13.08
N ASP A 274 -10.46 18.26 -12.07
CA ASP A 274 -11.90 18.56 -12.06
C ASP A 274 -12.17 20.03 -11.64
N PRO A 275 -11.78 21.02 -12.49
CA PRO A 275 -11.89 22.44 -12.15
C PRO A 275 -13.35 22.91 -12.06
N ASP A 276 -14.26 22.28 -12.81
CA ASP A 276 -15.69 22.58 -12.81
C ASP A 276 -16.29 22.38 -11.41
N ARG A 277 -15.75 21.43 -10.64
CA ARG A 277 -16.14 21.22 -9.23
C ARG A 277 -15.83 22.41 -8.34
N ILE A 278 -14.74 23.12 -8.60
CA ILE A 278 -14.41 24.35 -7.87
C ILE A 278 -15.46 25.41 -8.15
N ASP A 279 -15.90 25.51 -9.40
CA ASP A 279 -16.90 26.49 -9.82
C ASP A 279 -18.24 26.21 -9.17
N GLN A 280 -18.70 24.96 -9.22
CA GLN A 280 -19.90 24.51 -8.52
C GLN A 280 -19.82 24.79 -7.01
N LEU A 281 -18.66 24.59 -6.39
CA LEU A 281 -18.45 24.87 -4.98
C LEU A 281 -18.63 26.37 -4.66
N HIS A 282 -18.09 27.26 -5.49
CA HIS A 282 -18.25 28.73 -5.34
C HIS A 282 -19.68 29.21 -5.61
N GLU A 283 -20.44 28.52 -6.47
CA GLU A 283 -21.84 28.84 -6.74
C GLU A 283 -22.76 28.42 -5.59
N THR A 284 -22.49 27.27 -4.99
CA THR A 284 -23.36 26.64 -4.00
C THR A 284 -23.07 27.07 -2.55
N HIS A 285 -21.83 27.47 -2.25
CA HIS A 285 -21.40 27.76 -0.88
C HIS A 285 -20.83 29.17 -0.72
N SER A 286 -20.98 29.73 0.48
CA SER A 286 -20.36 31.03 0.76
C SER A 286 -18.83 30.90 0.80
N ARG A 287 -18.13 31.98 0.41
CA ARG A 287 -16.67 32.08 0.52
C ARG A 287 -16.13 31.72 1.91
N THR A 288 -16.87 32.06 2.96
CA THR A 288 -16.51 31.74 4.34
C THR A 288 -16.58 30.24 4.62
N ALA A 289 -17.64 29.56 4.16
CA ALA A 289 -17.79 28.11 4.29
C ALA A 289 -16.67 27.36 3.55
N ILE A 290 -16.40 27.76 2.30
CA ILE A 290 -15.32 27.19 1.48
C ILE A 290 -13.96 27.39 2.14
N ARG A 291 -13.70 28.57 2.71
CA ARG A 291 -12.45 28.85 3.41
C ARG A 291 -12.27 28.01 4.68
N ARG A 292 -13.36 27.75 5.41
CA ARG A 292 -13.34 26.85 6.58
C ARG A 292 -13.02 25.42 6.15
N PHE A 293 -13.67 24.93 5.11
CA PHE A 293 -13.42 23.60 4.54
C PHE A 293 -11.97 23.43 4.07
N ALA A 294 -11.46 24.35 3.26
CA ALA A 294 -10.09 24.27 2.75
C ALA A 294 -9.03 24.43 3.85
N GLY A 295 -9.37 25.18 4.90
CA GLY A 295 -8.42 25.66 5.89
C GLY A 295 -7.55 26.80 5.34
N ASN A 296 -7.05 27.65 6.25
CA ASN A 296 -6.34 28.87 5.88
C ASN A 296 -5.11 28.64 4.99
N LYS A 297 -4.38 27.53 5.20
CA LYS A 297 -3.16 27.21 4.44
C LYS A 297 -3.43 26.76 3.00
N ASN A 298 -4.62 26.24 2.71
CA ASN A 298 -4.94 25.68 1.38
C ASN A 298 -5.88 26.57 0.56
N TRP A 299 -6.33 27.70 1.10
CA TRP A 299 -7.22 28.64 0.41
C TRP A 299 -6.70 29.07 -0.97
N ASN A 300 -5.38 29.14 -1.15
CA ASN A 300 -4.78 29.54 -2.42
C ASN A 300 -5.07 28.57 -3.57
N PHE A 301 -5.34 27.28 -3.30
CA PHE A 301 -5.73 26.32 -4.34
C PHE A 301 -7.12 26.61 -4.92
N LEU A 302 -7.98 27.31 -4.17
CA LEU A 302 -9.36 27.62 -4.55
C LEU A 302 -9.54 29.05 -5.06
N LYS A 303 -8.46 29.84 -5.10
CA LYS A 303 -8.51 31.14 -5.75
C LYS A 303 -8.54 30.90 -7.25
N LYS A 304 -9.62 31.32 -7.91
CA LYS A 304 -9.61 31.48 -9.36
C LYS A 304 -8.41 32.35 -9.72
N ASN A 305 -7.54 31.87 -10.62
CA ASN A 305 -6.63 32.77 -11.32
C ASN A 305 -7.54 33.76 -12.06
N LYS A 306 -7.58 34.99 -11.58
CA LYS A 306 -8.24 36.09 -12.29
C LYS A 306 -7.40 36.47 -13.50
#